data_AF-A0A9P7Z8Y1-F1
#
_entry.id   AF-A0A9P7Z8Y1-F1
#
_cell.length_a   1.000
_cell.length_b   1.000
_cell.length_c   1.000
_cell.angle_alpha   90.00
_cell.angle_beta   90.00
_cell.angle_gamma   90.00
#
_symmetry.space_group_name_H-M   'P 1'
#
loop_
_entity.id
_entity.type
_entity.pdbx_description
1 polymer ?
#
loop_
_entity_poly.entity_id
_entity_poly.type
_entity_poly.pdbx_seq_one_letter_code
_entity_poly.pdbx_strand_id
1 'polypeptide(L)'
;MHGLNFIVSSKSQFSQRSRTKQLKSTTEFHYLQVPVPEMRLDVFHTLKARGLFANISPSIYFCWSYHSASKDFYDFEFFGKNLQQLFGYANAGGYALYGSDGSSGNLRTNGLQTRQNRCTLSYNEKLMRAQAWDTGYNKVGGAVNVYGIDSYPGGTSCTNINSEYSHGGSFYDDCLGERDPGFSAIHYKNNIAQLTTLLSLYMAYGGTNWGDLAAPVVYTPHDYSAPLRETRQVQDKLHQGNLMALFSTILKDLLKICIHGRKWDRIWARSLYNYGRHILLYSSASILTYGVFDKHILVLYSQHGQVGQFAIKESKSSPSVHEPSVVNSTTSASRSFTDIYAQGASQKVLEVDGLMIYLLEQKTAWKFWAPPTYSSIQLTDFTCREYYGSVTALIPGTIDRTISLPVLVNWRSADSLPEKAVAYEDSKWTVANKTATLSPMAAPDIGNATLTTTTATLSILASSLNPSGNAVTVVVDYQGHDETSTAKRVENSCGILGASLCKIQGHAGGSANIEALRGSLNESALYNVTIGLLLGTLAGTMVRVMIWNNGYQYGKYVPQIGPQTRFLVPPVVLNNRGLNGLTLRFLAQTDTGAKLSTLELFSYGAYNTDIVFDADWSLLQSTWDASRLEYT
;
A
#
# COMPACT_ATOMS: atom_id res chain seq x y z
N MET A 1 0.14 -6.83 10.53
CA MET A 1 0.47 -6.77 9.10
C MET A 1 1.69 -5.91 8.78
N HIS A 2 2.88 -6.47 8.98
CA HIS A 2 3.95 -6.28 8.02
C HIS A 2 4.48 -7.62 7.58
N GLY A 3 4.36 -7.90 6.28
CA GLY A 3 5.19 -8.89 5.64
C GLY A 3 6.58 -8.31 5.49
N LEU A 4 7.56 -9.11 5.89
CA LEU A 4 8.95 -8.89 5.56
C LEU A 4 9.29 -10.06 4.64
N ASN A 5 9.42 -9.78 3.35
CA ASN A 5 9.73 -10.81 2.37
C ASN A 5 11.26 -10.84 2.27
N PHE A 6 11.88 -11.76 3.01
CA PHE A 6 13.32 -11.88 3.10
C PHE A 6 13.84 -12.62 1.87
N ILE A 7 14.98 -12.20 1.34
CA ILE A 7 15.76 -13.04 0.44
C ILE A 7 17.14 -13.27 1.06
N VAL A 8 17.30 -14.45 1.66
CA VAL A 8 18.49 -14.83 2.43
C VAL A 8 19.55 -15.37 1.46
N SER A 9 20.18 -14.45 0.74
CA SER A 9 21.29 -14.75 -0.19
C SER A 9 22.51 -15.30 0.54
N SER A 10 22.82 -16.58 0.33
CA SER A 10 23.99 -17.26 0.88
C SER A 10 25.32 -16.81 0.22
N LYS A 11 25.85 -15.68 0.72
CA LYS A 11 27.22 -15.14 0.55
C LYS A 11 27.78 -14.86 -0.86
N SER A 12 27.17 -15.33 -1.95
CA SER A 12 27.90 -15.61 -3.20
C SER A 12 27.47 -14.87 -4.48
N GLN A 13 26.18 -14.80 -4.83
CA GLN A 13 25.78 -14.47 -6.22
C GLN A 13 25.42 -13.00 -6.51
N PHE A 14 24.75 -12.28 -5.60
CA PHE A 14 24.16 -10.95 -5.94
C PHE A 14 25.16 -9.77 -6.06
N SER A 15 26.48 -10.04 -6.08
CA SER A 15 27.56 -9.04 -5.98
C SER A 15 28.41 -8.88 -7.26
N GLN A 16 27.99 -9.38 -8.43
CA GLN A 16 28.84 -9.29 -9.63
C GLN A 16 28.86 -7.91 -10.32
N ARG A 17 27.77 -7.12 -10.27
CA ARG A 17 27.77 -5.74 -10.83
C ARG A 17 28.41 -4.67 -9.94
N SER A 18 28.62 -4.95 -8.65
CA SER A 18 29.43 -4.12 -7.75
C SER A 18 30.12 -4.99 -6.72
N ARG A 19 31.43 -4.80 -6.52
CA ARG A 19 32.25 -5.57 -5.56
C ARG A 19 31.96 -5.23 -4.09
N THR A 20 30.84 -4.57 -3.78
CA THR A 20 30.44 -4.12 -2.43
C THR A 20 29.32 -4.98 -1.84
N LYS A 21 29.53 -5.48 -0.61
CA LYS A 21 28.49 -6.18 0.17
C LYS A 21 27.62 -5.17 0.94
N GLN A 22 26.70 -4.55 0.22
CA GLN A 22 25.68 -3.65 0.77
C GLN A 22 24.35 -4.38 0.96
N LEU A 23 23.55 -3.95 1.94
CA LEU A 23 22.15 -4.32 2.05
C LEU A 23 21.36 -3.66 0.91
N LYS A 24 20.71 -4.48 0.07
CA LYS A 24 19.64 -4.03 -0.80
C LYS A 24 18.32 -4.17 -0.06
N SER A 25 17.44 -3.19 -0.22
CA SER A 25 16.07 -3.32 0.25
C SER A 25 15.13 -3.27 -0.96
N THR A 26 13.92 -3.75 -0.78
CA THR A 26 12.79 -3.65 -1.70
C THR A 26 11.54 -3.28 -0.91
N THR A 27 10.47 -2.90 -1.60
CA THR A 27 9.24 -2.38 -1.02
C THR A 27 8.09 -2.77 -1.92
N GLU A 28 7.06 -3.39 -1.34
CA GLU A 28 5.94 -3.85 -2.14
C GLU A 28 5.00 -2.69 -2.52
N PHE A 29 4.61 -2.70 -3.79
CA PHE A 29 3.68 -1.73 -4.39
C PHE A 29 2.83 -2.39 -5.47
N HIS A 30 1.51 -2.30 -5.34
CA HIS A 30 0.58 -2.87 -6.32
C HIS A 30 0.00 -1.78 -7.21
N TYR A 31 0.46 -1.69 -8.46
CA TYR A 31 -0.04 -0.72 -9.43
C TYR A 31 -1.54 -0.87 -9.70
N LEU A 32 -2.12 -2.07 -9.55
CA LEU A 32 -3.57 -2.27 -9.66
C LEU A 32 -4.37 -1.62 -8.50
N GLN A 33 -3.81 -1.52 -7.29
CA GLN A 33 -4.46 -0.84 -6.16
C GLN A 33 -4.21 0.70 -6.17
N VAL A 34 -3.53 1.19 -7.21
CA VAL A 34 -3.29 2.60 -7.53
C VAL A 34 -3.42 2.75 -9.05
N PRO A 35 -4.64 2.73 -9.61
CA PRO A 35 -4.82 2.69 -11.07
C PRO A 35 -4.20 3.93 -11.74
N VAL A 36 -4.18 5.04 -11.00
CA VAL A 36 -3.65 6.36 -11.35
C VAL A 36 -2.11 6.39 -11.56
N PRO A 37 -1.62 6.71 -12.76
CA PRO A 37 -0.19 6.94 -13.03
C PRO A 37 0.46 8.08 -12.21
N GLU A 38 -0.22 9.21 -12.04
CA GLU A 38 0.29 10.38 -11.32
C GLU A 38 0.46 10.10 -9.80
N MET A 39 -0.45 9.31 -9.19
CA MET A 39 -0.28 8.84 -7.82
C MET A 39 0.85 7.79 -7.70
N ARG A 40 1.05 6.92 -8.71
CA ARG A 40 2.21 6.00 -8.71
C ARG A 40 3.50 6.80 -8.60
N LEU A 41 3.61 7.89 -9.37
CA LEU A 41 4.75 8.81 -9.32
C LEU A 41 4.86 9.53 -7.96
N ASP A 42 3.77 10.06 -7.42
CA ASP A 42 3.75 10.75 -6.11
C ASP A 42 4.13 9.82 -4.95
N VAL A 43 3.64 8.57 -4.95
CA VAL A 43 4.01 7.52 -3.98
C VAL A 43 5.50 7.17 -4.13
N PHE A 44 5.98 6.93 -5.36
CA PHE A 44 7.39 6.60 -5.62
C PHE A 44 8.34 7.73 -5.20
N HIS A 45 8.03 8.98 -5.49
CA HIS A 45 8.80 10.15 -5.04
C HIS A 45 8.74 10.31 -3.52
N THR A 46 7.55 10.24 -2.93
CA THR A 46 7.29 10.34 -1.48
C THR A 46 8.12 9.33 -0.68
N LEU A 47 8.23 8.10 -1.16
CA LEU A 47 8.98 7.04 -0.49
C LEU A 47 10.48 7.08 -0.81
N LYS A 48 10.89 7.49 -2.03
CA LYS A 48 12.31 7.63 -2.42
C LYS A 48 13.03 8.73 -1.67
N ALA A 49 12.45 9.92 -1.63
CA ALA A 49 13.09 11.05 -0.98
C ALA A 49 13.30 10.76 0.52
N ARG A 50 12.37 10.06 1.17
CA ARG A 50 12.43 9.61 2.58
C ARG A 50 13.35 8.41 2.82
N GLY A 51 14.46 8.29 2.06
CA GLY A 51 15.49 7.25 2.18
C GLY A 51 15.04 5.82 1.84
N LEU A 52 13.76 5.52 2.06
CA LEU A 52 13.11 4.23 1.91
C LEU A 52 13.08 3.72 0.49
N PHE A 53 13.40 4.51 -0.56
CA PHE A 53 13.75 3.93 -1.87
C PHE A 53 15.17 4.25 -2.38
N ALA A 54 16.11 4.72 -1.54
CA ALA A 54 17.44 5.16 -1.99
C ALA A 54 18.36 4.05 -2.56
N ASN A 55 18.05 2.78 -2.28
CA ASN A 55 18.79 1.59 -2.76
C ASN A 55 17.81 0.51 -3.31
N ILE A 56 16.62 0.91 -3.72
CA ILE A 56 15.42 0.06 -3.75
C ILE A 56 14.81 -0.05 -5.13
N SER A 57 14.15 -1.18 -5.33
CA SER A 57 13.18 -1.42 -6.38
C SER A 57 11.78 -1.52 -5.77
N PRO A 58 10.75 -0.93 -6.40
CA PRO A 58 9.41 -1.44 -6.23
C PRO A 58 9.41 -2.94 -6.56
N SER A 59 8.92 -3.75 -5.64
CA SER A 59 8.46 -5.11 -5.96
C SER A 59 6.99 -5.01 -6.34
N ILE A 60 6.66 -5.52 -7.53
CA ILE A 60 5.34 -5.41 -8.14
C ILE A 60 4.76 -6.79 -8.41
N TYR A 61 3.49 -6.98 -8.07
CA TYR A 61 2.71 -8.13 -8.51
C TYR A 61 1.94 -7.80 -9.77
N PHE A 62 2.09 -8.67 -10.77
CA PHE A 62 1.32 -8.62 -12.00
C PHE A 62 -0.02 -9.35 -11.84
N CYS A 63 -1.13 -8.70 -12.15
CA CYS A 63 -2.48 -9.27 -11.97
C CYS A 63 -3.09 -9.69 -13.30
N TRP A 64 -3.07 -10.98 -13.61
CA TRP A 64 -3.44 -11.46 -14.96
C TRP A 64 -4.90 -11.20 -15.32
N SER A 65 -5.84 -11.29 -14.36
CA SER A 65 -7.26 -10.98 -14.57
C SER A 65 -7.55 -9.48 -14.76
N TYR A 66 -6.64 -8.59 -14.35
CA TYR A 66 -6.75 -7.14 -14.62
C TYR A 66 -6.44 -6.84 -16.09
N HIS A 67 -5.42 -7.50 -16.64
CA HIS A 67 -5.01 -7.35 -18.05
C HIS A 67 -5.77 -8.26 -19.02
N SER A 68 -6.32 -9.38 -18.55
CA SER A 68 -6.95 -10.42 -19.37
C SER A 68 -8.28 -10.86 -18.77
N ALA A 69 -9.25 -9.94 -18.74
CA ALA A 69 -10.63 -10.17 -18.27
C ALA A 69 -11.48 -11.03 -19.25
N SER A 70 -10.91 -11.41 -20.40
CA SER A 70 -11.45 -12.39 -21.35
C SER A 70 -10.30 -13.25 -21.86
N LYS A 71 -10.58 -14.54 -22.13
CA LYS A 71 -9.59 -15.48 -22.66
C LYS A 71 -9.05 -14.96 -24.01
N ASP A 72 -7.74 -15.10 -24.23
CA ASP A 72 -7.02 -14.66 -25.43
C ASP A 72 -7.04 -13.14 -25.71
N PHE A 73 -7.62 -12.33 -24.81
CA PHE A 73 -7.61 -10.86 -24.88
C PHE A 73 -6.64 -10.29 -23.83
N TYR A 74 -5.85 -9.28 -24.22
CA TYR A 74 -4.84 -8.67 -23.38
C TYR A 74 -4.83 -7.14 -23.54
N ASP A 75 -5.00 -6.43 -22.43
CA ASP A 75 -5.04 -4.97 -22.36
C ASP A 75 -3.88 -4.44 -21.51
N PHE A 76 -2.93 -3.81 -22.19
CA PHE A 76 -1.78 -3.10 -21.63
C PHE A 76 -1.70 -1.65 -22.12
N GLU A 77 -2.63 -1.22 -22.96
CA GLU A 77 -2.59 0.09 -23.62
C GLU A 77 -3.35 1.14 -22.83
N PHE A 78 -4.45 0.74 -22.16
CA PHE A 78 -5.24 1.66 -21.35
C PHE A 78 -4.41 2.26 -20.19
N PHE A 79 -4.64 3.55 -19.90
CA PHE A 79 -3.81 4.37 -19.01
C PHE A 79 -3.57 3.73 -17.63
N GLY A 80 -4.62 3.18 -17.00
CA GLY A 80 -4.49 2.47 -15.72
C GLY A 80 -3.65 1.19 -15.79
N LYS A 81 -3.55 0.55 -16.96
CA LYS A 81 -2.83 -0.71 -17.21
C LYS A 81 -1.48 -0.54 -17.88
N ASN A 82 -1.11 0.67 -18.26
CA ASN A 82 0.09 0.91 -19.05
C ASN A 82 1.37 0.71 -18.22
N LEU A 83 1.88 -0.54 -18.24
CA LEU A 83 3.12 -0.89 -17.55
C LEU A 83 4.34 -0.19 -18.14
N GLN A 84 4.31 0.20 -19.42
CA GLN A 84 5.43 0.94 -20.03
C GLN A 84 5.58 2.34 -19.42
N GLN A 85 4.48 2.98 -19.00
CA GLN A 85 4.50 4.23 -18.21
C GLN A 85 5.07 3.99 -16.80
N LEU A 86 4.65 2.91 -16.12
CA LEU A 86 5.22 2.50 -14.82
C LEU A 86 6.73 2.23 -14.91
N PHE A 87 7.18 1.55 -15.97
CA PHE A 87 8.60 1.31 -16.25
C PHE A 87 9.34 2.62 -16.61
N GLY A 88 8.66 3.56 -17.25
CA GLY A 88 9.16 4.91 -17.51
C GLY A 88 9.45 5.67 -16.22
N TYR A 89 8.51 5.69 -15.26
CA TYR A 89 8.72 6.26 -13.93
C TYR A 89 9.80 5.52 -13.14
N ALA A 90 9.86 4.19 -13.25
CA ALA A 90 10.92 3.38 -12.63
C ALA A 90 12.31 3.79 -13.17
N ASN A 91 12.46 3.92 -14.48
CA ASN A 91 13.72 4.30 -15.11
C ASN A 91 14.10 5.78 -14.83
N ALA A 92 13.16 6.71 -14.95
CA ALA A 92 13.38 8.13 -14.67
C ALA A 92 13.75 8.39 -13.19
N GLY A 93 13.17 7.61 -12.28
CA GLY A 93 13.55 7.62 -10.86
C GLY A 93 14.82 6.85 -10.52
N GLY A 94 15.47 6.19 -11.48
CA GLY A 94 16.69 5.39 -11.26
C GLY A 94 16.47 4.09 -10.48
N TYR A 95 15.22 3.61 -10.41
CA TYR A 95 14.86 2.36 -9.77
C TYR A 95 15.09 1.19 -10.76
N ALA A 96 15.63 0.06 -10.28
CA ALA A 96 15.33 -1.23 -10.92
C ALA A 96 13.92 -1.69 -10.48
N LEU A 97 13.37 -2.74 -11.10
CA LEU A 97 12.11 -3.37 -10.66
C LEU A 97 12.35 -4.84 -10.33
N TYR A 98 11.64 -5.36 -9.33
CA TYR A 98 11.45 -6.79 -9.14
C TYR A 98 9.98 -7.10 -9.46
N GLY A 99 9.73 -8.08 -10.32
CA GLY A 99 8.39 -8.47 -10.73
C GLY A 99 8.06 -9.88 -10.29
N SER A 100 6.88 -10.05 -9.69
CA SER A 100 6.20 -11.35 -9.59
C SER A 100 5.14 -11.40 -10.69
N ASP A 101 5.20 -12.43 -11.54
CA ASP A 101 4.22 -12.72 -12.60
C ASP A 101 2.84 -13.13 -12.04
N GLY A 102 2.77 -13.44 -10.73
CA GLY A 102 1.56 -13.26 -9.92
C GLY A 102 0.37 -14.16 -10.25
N SER A 103 0.53 -15.19 -11.09
CA SER A 103 -0.59 -16.01 -11.59
C SER A 103 -1.41 -16.73 -10.51
N SER A 104 -0.88 -16.84 -9.29
CA SER A 104 -1.51 -17.42 -8.10
C SER A 104 -1.29 -16.55 -6.84
N GLY A 105 -1.31 -15.22 -6.98
CA GLY A 105 -0.94 -14.29 -5.91
C GLY A 105 -1.99 -14.16 -4.80
N ASN A 106 -1.63 -14.58 -3.57
CA ASN A 106 -2.38 -14.33 -2.34
C ASN A 106 -2.27 -12.85 -1.89
N LEU A 107 -2.79 -11.93 -2.72
CA LEU A 107 -2.67 -10.47 -2.56
C LEU A 107 -3.85 -9.85 -1.80
N ARG A 108 -4.76 -10.69 -1.29
CA ARG A 108 -6.10 -10.31 -0.82
C ARG A 108 -6.95 -9.70 -1.92
N THR A 109 -6.63 -10.05 -3.16
CA THR A 109 -7.36 -9.69 -4.37
C THR A 109 -8.13 -10.89 -4.95
N ASN A 110 -9.26 -10.61 -5.57
CA ASN A 110 -10.19 -11.53 -6.24
C ASN A 110 -9.47 -12.64 -7.04
N GLY A 111 -9.71 -13.90 -6.66
CA GLY A 111 -8.97 -15.08 -7.13
C GLY A 111 -9.11 -15.45 -8.61
N LEU A 112 -9.90 -14.70 -9.40
CA LEU A 112 -10.07 -14.90 -10.84
C LEU A 112 -8.77 -14.87 -11.65
N GLN A 113 -7.68 -14.32 -11.10
CA GLN A 113 -6.30 -14.34 -11.62
C GLN A 113 -5.93 -15.63 -12.39
N THR A 114 -6.28 -16.79 -11.83
CA THR A 114 -5.94 -18.13 -12.33
C THR A 114 -6.88 -18.64 -13.43
N ARG A 115 -8.16 -18.27 -13.37
CA ARG A 115 -9.26 -19.09 -13.88
C ARG A 115 -9.46 -18.96 -15.39
N GLN A 116 -9.21 -17.79 -15.97
CA GLN A 116 -9.49 -17.52 -17.39
C GLN A 116 -8.41 -18.04 -18.35
N ASN A 117 -7.15 -18.15 -17.90
CA ASN A 117 -6.02 -18.46 -18.80
C ASN A 117 -5.24 -19.75 -18.49
N ARG A 118 -5.42 -20.39 -17.32
CA ARG A 118 -4.67 -21.62 -16.90
C ARG A 118 -3.13 -21.50 -16.98
N CYS A 119 -2.60 -20.27 -16.94
CA CYS A 119 -1.16 -19.99 -17.01
C CYS A 119 -0.49 -20.26 -15.66
N THR A 120 0.26 -21.34 -15.52
CA THR A 120 1.08 -21.63 -14.33
C THR A 120 2.40 -20.84 -14.37
N LEU A 121 2.30 -19.51 -14.36
CA LEU A 121 3.43 -18.58 -14.45
C LEU A 121 3.84 -18.15 -13.05
N SER A 122 4.86 -18.86 -12.56
CA SER A 122 5.39 -18.88 -11.19
C SER A 122 4.34 -18.90 -10.07
N TYR A 123 4.82 -18.91 -8.82
CA TYR A 123 3.99 -19.08 -7.64
C TYR A 123 4.60 -18.30 -6.48
N ASN A 124 3.78 -17.45 -5.85
CA ASN A 124 4.12 -16.89 -4.54
C ASN A 124 4.15 -17.99 -3.47
N GLU A 125 4.87 -17.76 -2.36
CA GLU A 125 4.84 -18.60 -1.15
C GLU A 125 4.83 -20.13 -1.40
N LYS A 126 5.88 -20.71 -2.03
CA LYS A 126 5.94 -22.18 -2.33
C LYS A 126 5.53 -23.08 -1.14
N LEU A 127 5.84 -22.67 0.08
CA LEU A 127 5.53 -23.38 1.32
C LEU A 127 4.01 -23.53 1.59
N MET A 128 3.15 -22.69 1.02
CA MET A 128 1.69 -22.79 1.09
C MET A 128 1.09 -23.70 0.00
N ARG A 129 1.78 -24.81 -0.32
CA ARG A 129 1.37 -25.85 -1.29
C ARG A 129 1.44 -25.39 -2.76
N ALA A 130 2.59 -24.85 -3.19
CA ALA A 130 2.81 -24.32 -4.54
C ALA A 130 4.24 -24.58 -5.11
N GLN A 131 4.45 -24.45 -6.43
CA GLN A 131 5.64 -24.97 -7.13
C GLN A 131 6.30 -23.98 -8.13
N ALA A 132 6.89 -22.86 -7.70
CA ALA A 132 7.58 -21.96 -8.66
C ALA A 132 8.72 -22.66 -9.44
N TRP A 133 9.05 -22.10 -10.60
CA TRP A 133 9.95 -22.67 -11.61
C TRP A 133 11.43 -22.75 -11.17
N ASP A 134 12.25 -23.40 -12.00
CA ASP A 134 13.70 -23.42 -11.92
C ASP A 134 14.35 -22.16 -12.54
N THR A 135 15.66 -22.04 -12.39
CA THR A 135 16.46 -20.88 -12.85
C THR A 135 16.48 -20.66 -14.37
N GLY A 136 15.84 -21.53 -15.15
CA GLY A 136 15.76 -21.43 -16.61
C GLY A 136 14.34 -21.34 -17.17
N TYR A 137 13.31 -21.28 -16.31
CA TYR A 137 11.89 -21.36 -16.70
C TYR A 137 11.54 -22.64 -17.48
N ASN A 138 12.26 -23.75 -17.22
CA ASN A 138 12.08 -25.04 -17.88
C ASN A 138 11.36 -26.07 -16.99
N LYS A 139 11.43 -25.94 -15.66
CA LYS A 139 10.88 -26.93 -14.72
C LYS A 139 10.12 -26.32 -13.54
N VAL A 140 8.80 -26.50 -13.54
CA VAL A 140 7.91 -26.27 -12.38
C VAL A 140 8.41 -27.06 -11.17
N GLY A 141 8.44 -26.42 -9.99
CA GLY A 141 8.92 -27.02 -8.73
C GLY A 141 10.44 -27.10 -8.56
N GLY A 142 11.23 -26.48 -9.46
CA GLY A 142 12.69 -26.51 -9.39
C GLY A 142 13.34 -25.57 -8.37
N ALA A 143 14.68 -25.59 -8.37
CA ALA A 143 15.53 -24.75 -7.53
C ALA A 143 15.63 -23.31 -8.08
N VAL A 144 15.65 -22.33 -7.18
CA VAL A 144 15.73 -20.90 -7.49
C VAL A 144 17.16 -20.37 -7.27
N ASN A 145 17.56 -19.31 -7.97
CA ASN A 145 18.90 -18.72 -7.83
C ASN A 145 19.18 -18.17 -6.42
N VAL A 146 18.14 -17.68 -5.73
CA VAL A 146 18.23 -17.14 -4.38
C VAL A 146 16.99 -17.56 -3.60
N TYR A 147 17.18 -18.06 -2.37
CA TYR A 147 16.08 -18.49 -1.53
C TYR A 147 15.46 -17.30 -0.78
N GLY A 148 14.15 -17.17 -0.90
CA GLY A 148 13.32 -16.27 -0.11
C GLY A 148 12.48 -17.00 0.94
N ILE A 149 12.06 -16.26 1.94
CA ILE A 149 11.12 -16.67 2.99
C ILE A 149 10.42 -15.42 3.53
N ASP A 150 9.13 -15.51 3.83
CA ASP A 150 8.34 -14.38 4.29
C ASP A 150 8.06 -14.49 5.79
N SER A 151 7.98 -13.38 6.51
CA SER A 151 7.59 -13.38 7.93
C SER A 151 6.70 -12.20 8.29
N TYR A 152 5.64 -12.51 9.03
CA TYR A 152 4.62 -11.57 9.48
C TYR A 152 4.60 -11.53 11.04
N PRO A 153 5.65 -10.98 11.70
CA PRO A 153 5.83 -11.13 13.15
C PRO A 153 4.78 -10.39 14.01
N GLY A 154 4.04 -9.43 13.42
CA GLY A 154 2.87 -8.81 14.04
C GLY A 154 1.54 -9.52 13.72
N GLY A 155 1.59 -10.67 13.04
CA GLY A 155 0.41 -11.38 12.57
C GLY A 155 -0.39 -10.68 11.47
N THR A 156 -1.56 -11.25 11.21
CA THR A 156 -2.52 -10.87 10.16
C THR A 156 -3.70 -10.06 10.67
N SER A 157 -3.75 -9.69 11.95
CA SER A 157 -4.78 -8.86 12.58
C SER A 157 -4.19 -8.13 13.79
N CYS A 158 -4.54 -6.84 13.95
CA CYS A 158 -3.99 -6.00 15.02
C CYS A 158 -4.67 -6.18 16.39
N THR A 159 -5.71 -7.01 16.49
CA THR A 159 -6.42 -7.32 17.75
C THR A 159 -6.32 -8.78 18.19
N ASN A 160 -6.03 -9.71 17.26
CA ASN A 160 -5.79 -11.11 17.58
C ASN A 160 -4.76 -11.69 16.59
N ILE A 161 -3.58 -12.07 17.08
CA ILE A 161 -2.48 -12.59 16.24
C ILE A 161 -2.85 -13.86 15.46
N ASN A 162 -3.88 -14.59 15.89
CA ASN A 162 -4.38 -15.81 15.24
C ASN A 162 -5.57 -15.56 14.28
N SER A 163 -5.93 -14.30 13.99
CA SER A 163 -6.99 -13.95 13.04
C SER A 163 -6.46 -13.10 11.88
N GLU A 164 -7.32 -12.83 10.91
CA GLU A 164 -7.01 -11.95 9.79
C GLU A 164 -7.84 -10.67 9.83
N TYR A 165 -7.38 -9.61 9.15
CA TYR A 165 -8.25 -8.50 8.77
C TYR A 165 -9.31 -9.01 7.81
N SER A 166 -10.57 -8.82 8.19
CA SER A 166 -11.73 -9.25 7.41
C SER A 166 -12.89 -8.28 7.57
N HIS A 167 -13.92 -8.49 6.76
CA HIS A 167 -15.28 -8.10 7.12
C HIS A 167 -15.58 -8.56 8.56
N GLY A 168 -16.06 -7.66 9.43
CA GLY A 168 -16.25 -7.93 10.87
C GLY A 168 -15.00 -7.84 11.74
N GLY A 169 -13.81 -7.59 11.16
CA GLY A 169 -12.56 -7.37 11.89
C GLY A 169 -12.32 -5.90 12.27
N SER A 170 -11.10 -5.58 12.69
CA SER A 170 -10.67 -4.21 13.06
C SER A 170 -10.42 -3.32 11.84
N PHE A 171 -10.64 -2.00 11.98
CA PHE A 171 -10.29 -1.02 10.95
C PHE A 171 -8.79 -0.68 11.03
N TYR A 172 -8.15 -0.35 9.90
CA TYR A 172 -6.71 -0.01 9.89
C TYR A 172 -6.37 1.24 10.71
N ASP A 173 -7.33 2.16 10.96
CA ASP A 173 -7.09 3.29 11.86
C ASP A 173 -6.82 2.84 13.31
N ASP A 174 -7.50 1.79 13.77
CA ASP A 174 -7.49 1.30 15.16
C ASP A 174 -6.21 0.53 15.53
N CYS A 175 -5.39 0.18 14.53
CA CYS A 175 -4.23 -0.69 14.66
C CYS A 175 -2.99 0.05 15.20
N LEU A 176 -3.16 0.76 16.31
CA LEU A 176 -2.17 1.66 16.90
C LEU A 176 -0.79 1.00 17.09
N GLY A 177 -0.76 -0.24 17.61
CA GLY A 177 0.49 -0.99 17.83
C GLY A 177 1.25 -1.37 16.54
N GLU A 178 0.55 -1.47 15.40
CA GLU A 178 1.22 -1.65 14.10
C GLU A 178 1.68 -0.32 13.51
N ARG A 179 0.92 0.75 13.75
CA ARG A 179 1.20 2.11 13.27
C ARG A 179 2.29 2.81 14.09
N ASP A 180 2.63 2.28 15.26
CA ASP A 180 3.67 2.80 16.14
C ASP A 180 5.08 2.75 15.49
N PRO A 181 5.90 3.82 15.58
CA PRO A 181 7.25 3.82 15.02
C PRO A 181 8.16 2.76 15.66
N GLY A 182 7.93 2.38 16.93
CA GLY A 182 8.61 1.32 17.65
C GLY A 182 8.50 -0.05 16.96
N PHE A 183 7.39 -0.36 16.29
CA PHE A 183 7.26 -1.56 15.47
C PHE A 183 8.38 -1.62 14.42
N SER A 184 8.53 -0.55 13.63
CA SER A 184 9.59 -0.46 12.62
C SER A 184 10.99 -0.48 13.28
N ALA A 185 11.15 0.23 14.40
CA ALA A 185 12.41 0.35 15.11
C ALA A 185 12.93 -0.99 15.67
N ILE A 186 12.04 -1.93 16.02
CA ILE A 186 12.41 -3.25 16.50
C ILE A 186 12.53 -4.23 15.32
N HIS A 187 11.46 -4.41 14.54
CA HIS A 187 11.42 -5.49 13.54
C HIS A 187 12.38 -5.26 12.38
N TYR A 188 12.50 -4.03 11.86
CA TYR A 188 13.39 -3.78 10.71
C TYR A 188 14.87 -3.83 11.15
N LYS A 189 15.22 -3.35 12.36
CA LYS A 189 16.58 -3.51 12.93
C LYS A 189 16.94 -4.97 13.18
N ASN A 190 15.99 -5.80 13.61
CA ASN A 190 16.20 -7.23 13.82
C ASN A 190 16.60 -7.96 12.52
N ASN A 191 16.12 -7.50 11.35
CA ASN A 191 16.52 -8.06 10.06
C ASN A 191 17.96 -7.68 9.68
N ILE A 192 18.37 -6.44 9.98
CA ILE A 192 19.74 -5.94 9.81
C ILE A 192 20.70 -6.70 10.76
N ALA A 193 20.27 -6.98 11.99
CA ALA A 193 21.04 -7.76 12.97
C ALA A 193 21.23 -9.23 12.57
N GLN A 194 20.29 -9.81 11.81
CA GLN A 194 20.44 -11.13 11.18
C GLN A 194 21.31 -11.12 9.91
N LEU A 195 21.93 -9.97 9.57
CA LEU A 195 22.78 -9.79 8.39
C LEU A 195 22.02 -10.05 7.06
N THR A 196 20.73 -9.76 7.03
CA THR A 196 19.92 -9.79 5.80
C THR A 196 20.55 -8.88 4.74
N THR A 197 20.62 -9.34 3.50
CA THR A 197 21.23 -8.58 2.38
C THR A 197 20.26 -8.23 1.25
N LEU A 198 19.06 -8.83 1.25
CA LEU A 198 17.92 -8.42 0.43
C LEU A 198 16.63 -8.55 1.25
N LEU A 199 15.87 -7.46 1.40
CA LEU A 199 14.72 -7.35 2.31
C LEU A 199 13.56 -6.56 1.65
N SER A 200 12.40 -7.17 1.39
CA SER A 200 11.18 -6.44 0.99
C SER A 200 10.33 -6.02 2.18
N LEU A 201 9.73 -4.84 2.12
CA LEU A 201 8.69 -4.39 3.07
C LEU A 201 7.30 -4.49 2.42
N TYR A 202 6.46 -5.42 2.88
CA TYR A 202 5.09 -5.64 2.41
C TYR A 202 4.10 -5.09 3.46
N MET A 203 3.19 -4.15 3.14
CA MET A 203 3.24 -3.18 2.04
C MET A 203 4.05 -1.95 2.44
N ALA A 204 4.68 -1.25 1.48
CA ALA A 204 5.21 0.10 1.73
C ALA A 204 4.13 1.17 1.55
N TYR A 205 3.25 0.94 0.59
CA TYR A 205 1.97 1.60 0.35
C TYR A 205 1.05 0.57 -0.30
N GLY A 206 -0.18 0.39 0.22
CA GLY A 206 -1.09 -0.66 -0.28
C GLY A 206 -2.27 -0.18 -1.12
N GLY A 207 -2.70 1.09 -1.02
CA GLY A 207 -3.77 1.64 -1.88
C GLY A 207 -5.17 1.10 -1.55
N THR A 208 -5.99 0.90 -2.59
CA THR A 208 -7.42 0.57 -2.46
C THR A 208 -7.82 -0.62 -3.35
N ASN A 209 -8.69 -1.51 -2.84
CA ASN A 209 -9.39 -2.55 -3.59
C ASN A 209 -10.70 -2.01 -4.21
N TRP A 210 -10.59 -1.06 -5.13
CA TRP A 210 -11.70 -0.53 -5.92
C TRP A 210 -12.18 -1.54 -6.97
N GLY A 211 -13.34 -1.32 -7.59
CA GLY A 211 -13.77 -2.08 -8.78
C GLY A 211 -13.84 -3.61 -8.61
N ASP A 212 -14.27 -4.10 -7.44
CA ASP A 212 -14.30 -5.52 -7.10
C ASP A 212 -12.93 -6.26 -7.17
N LEU A 213 -11.82 -5.53 -6.98
CA LEU A 213 -10.49 -6.11 -6.83
C LEU A 213 -10.33 -6.99 -5.59
N ALA A 214 -11.13 -6.82 -4.53
CA ALA A 214 -11.00 -7.54 -3.26
C ALA A 214 -11.28 -9.05 -3.37
N ALA A 215 -10.58 -9.87 -2.59
CA ALA A 215 -11.05 -11.21 -2.22
C ALA A 215 -12.03 -11.12 -1.03
N PRO A 216 -12.96 -12.08 -0.84
CA PRO A 216 -13.99 -12.01 0.22
C PRO A 216 -13.44 -11.83 1.65
N VAL A 217 -12.20 -12.26 1.86
CA VAL A 217 -11.44 -12.12 3.10
C VAL A 217 -11.08 -10.67 3.47
N VAL A 218 -11.25 -9.67 2.60
CA VAL A 218 -10.98 -8.25 2.91
C VAL A 218 -12.06 -7.30 2.37
N TYR A 219 -12.07 -6.09 2.92
CA TYR A 219 -12.96 -4.98 2.53
C TYR A 219 -12.22 -3.96 1.62
N THR A 220 -12.87 -2.84 1.28
CA THR A 220 -12.40 -1.90 0.22
C THR A 220 -10.98 -1.34 0.37
N PRO A 221 -10.49 -0.90 1.54
CA PRO A 221 -9.19 -0.24 1.63
C PRO A 221 -8.09 -1.29 1.76
N HIS A 222 -6.95 -1.03 1.13
CA HIS A 222 -5.74 -1.85 1.28
C HIS A 222 -4.63 -1.06 1.98
N ASP A 223 -5.00 -0.16 2.88
CA ASP A 223 -4.08 0.66 3.69
C ASP A 223 -2.98 -0.16 4.40
N TYR A 224 -3.31 -1.38 4.81
CA TYR A 224 -2.37 -2.38 5.35
C TYR A 224 -1.66 -1.93 6.65
N SER A 225 -2.11 -0.84 7.28
CA SER A 225 -1.33 -0.08 8.28
C SER A 225 0.08 0.31 7.78
N ALA A 226 0.27 0.42 6.46
CA ALA A 226 1.56 0.64 5.81
C ALA A 226 2.24 1.95 6.26
N PRO A 227 3.57 2.09 6.13
CA PRO A 227 4.28 3.30 6.53
C PRO A 227 3.70 4.55 5.86
N LEU A 228 3.40 4.48 4.55
CA LEU A 228 2.58 5.47 3.85
C LEU A 228 1.13 4.94 3.76
N ARG A 229 0.18 5.69 4.32
CA ARG A 229 -1.26 5.38 4.31
C ARG A 229 -1.82 5.36 2.88
N GLU A 230 -2.92 4.64 2.66
CA GLU A 230 -3.79 4.68 1.48
C GLU A 230 -4.09 6.14 1.05
N THR A 231 -4.38 7.02 2.01
CA THR A 231 -4.63 8.46 1.84
C THR A 231 -3.41 9.27 1.38
N ARG A 232 -2.25 8.61 1.20
CA ARG A 232 -0.89 9.14 1.07
C ARG A 232 -0.39 9.91 2.30
N GLN A 233 -1.10 9.83 3.43
CA GLN A 233 -0.63 10.43 4.67
C GLN A 233 0.65 9.74 5.16
N VAL A 234 1.68 10.56 5.37
CA VAL A 234 2.95 10.16 5.98
C VAL A 234 2.79 10.02 7.49
N GLN A 235 3.34 8.95 8.07
CA GLN A 235 3.26 8.64 9.50
C GLN A 235 4.64 8.61 10.17
N ASP A 236 4.70 8.76 11.49
CA ASP A 236 5.91 8.60 12.32
C ASP A 236 6.65 7.27 12.03
N LYS A 237 5.91 6.21 11.67
CA LYS A 237 6.42 4.92 11.21
C LYS A 237 7.22 5.00 9.90
N LEU A 238 6.79 5.83 8.93
CA LEU A 238 7.56 6.10 7.71
C LEU A 238 8.83 6.90 8.03
N HIS A 239 8.72 7.87 8.94
CA HIS A 239 9.85 8.66 9.40
C HIS A 239 10.89 7.84 10.17
N GLN A 240 10.46 6.87 10.99
CA GLN A 240 11.38 5.94 11.65
C GLN A 240 11.98 4.93 10.65
N GLY A 241 11.20 4.49 9.65
CA GLY A 241 11.68 3.73 8.50
C GLY A 241 12.81 4.42 7.72
N ASN A 242 12.65 5.72 7.44
CA ASN A 242 13.65 6.58 6.79
C ASN A 242 15.01 6.49 7.50
N LEU A 243 15.06 6.54 8.85
CA LEU A 243 16.32 6.52 9.59
C LEU A 243 17.15 5.25 9.33
N MET A 244 16.47 4.10 9.26
CA MET A 244 17.11 2.80 9.00
C MET A 244 17.45 2.62 7.52
N ALA A 245 16.66 3.20 6.61
CA ALA A 245 16.91 3.18 5.19
C ALA A 245 18.10 4.06 4.79
N LEU A 246 18.20 5.29 5.34
CA LEU A 246 19.39 6.14 5.17
C LEU A 246 20.64 5.46 5.71
N PHE A 247 20.56 4.89 6.92
CA PHE A 247 21.66 4.12 7.50
C PHE A 247 22.07 2.95 6.58
N SER A 248 21.11 2.21 5.99
CA SER A 248 21.40 1.08 5.11
C SER A 248 22.22 1.46 3.86
N THR A 249 22.01 2.66 3.30
CA THR A 249 22.76 3.11 2.11
C THR A 249 24.27 3.17 2.33
N ILE A 250 24.69 3.56 3.54
CA ILE A 250 26.09 3.74 3.92
C ILE A 250 26.74 2.45 4.48
N LEU A 251 26.01 1.33 4.61
CA LEU A 251 26.54 0.06 5.13
C LEU A 251 27.38 -0.69 4.08
N LYS A 252 28.61 -0.23 3.89
CA LYS A 252 29.66 -0.95 3.17
C LYS A 252 30.20 -2.06 4.09
N ASP A 253 30.19 -3.30 3.59
CA ASP A 253 30.59 -4.52 4.31
C ASP A 253 29.78 -4.77 5.61
N LEU A 254 28.48 -5.04 5.46
CA LEU A 254 27.56 -5.40 6.56
C LEU A 254 28.12 -6.46 7.54
N LEU A 255 28.93 -7.40 7.02
CA LEU A 255 29.61 -8.46 7.77
C LEU A 255 30.65 -7.99 8.81
N LYS A 256 31.01 -6.71 8.83
CA LYS A 256 31.97 -6.12 9.79
C LYS A 256 31.30 -5.44 10.99
N ILE A 257 29.97 -5.37 11.03
CA ILE A 257 29.22 -4.57 12.01
C ILE A 257 28.74 -5.44 13.17
N CYS A 258 29.33 -5.25 14.35
CA CYS A 258 28.94 -5.95 15.58
C CYS A 258 27.82 -5.19 16.33
N ILE A 259 26.56 -5.50 16.06
CA ILE A 259 25.43 -5.04 16.88
C ILE A 259 25.48 -5.73 18.25
N HIS A 260 25.28 -4.97 19.34
CA HIS A 260 25.28 -5.46 20.72
C HIS A 260 24.18 -4.77 21.55
N GLY A 261 23.45 -5.55 22.34
CA GLY A 261 22.54 -5.04 23.38
C GLY A 261 21.27 -5.86 23.55
N ARG A 262 20.81 -6.03 24.81
CA ARG A 262 19.47 -6.60 25.14
C ARG A 262 18.40 -5.51 25.33
N LYS A 263 18.71 -4.26 24.95
CA LYS A 263 17.74 -3.17 24.79
C LYS A 263 17.67 -2.85 23.30
N TRP A 264 16.47 -3.02 22.73
CA TRP A 264 16.26 -3.15 21.28
C TRP A 264 16.14 -1.81 20.55
N ASP A 265 16.42 -0.70 21.23
CA ASP A 265 16.31 0.67 20.74
C ASP A 265 17.52 1.12 19.89
N ARG A 266 18.71 0.53 20.08
CA ARG A 266 19.99 1.09 19.61
C ARG A 266 20.71 0.26 18.54
N ILE A 267 21.38 0.94 17.62
CA ILE A 267 22.46 0.37 16.81
C ILE A 267 23.78 0.98 17.31
N TRP A 268 24.71 0.13 17.76
CA TRP A 268 26.04 0.55 18.19
C TRP A 268 27.05 0.24 17.09
N ALA A 269 27.76 1.25 16.61
CA ALA A 269 28.94 1.05 15.76
C ALA A 269 30.14 0.71 16.66
N ARG A 270 30.36 -0.58 16.93
CA ARG A 270 31.57 -1.05 17.64
C ARG A 270 32.68 -1.28 16.61
N SER A 271 33.74 -0.47 16.70
CA SER A 271 34.98 -0.52 15.89
C SER A 271 34.91 0.12 14.49
N LEU A 272 35.72 1.17 14.29
CA LEU A 272 36.30 1.61 13.01
C LEU A 272 35.30 1.80 11.85
N TYR A 273 34.36 2.74 12.00
CA TYR A 273 33.56 3.18 10.86
C TYR A 273 34.29 4.30 10.09
N ASN A 274 34.77 3.97 8.88
CA ASN A 274 35.52 4.88 8.01
C ASN A 274 34.58 5.64 7.06
N TYR A 275 34.67 6.97 7.02
CA TYR A 275 33.91 7.82 6.10
C TYR A 275 34.81 8.94 5.55
N GLY A 276 35.17 8.81 4.27
CA GLY A 276 36.24 9.62 3.67
C GLY A 276 37.55 9.43 4.44
N ARG A 277 38.12 10.52 4.97
CA ARG A 277 39.38 10.52 5.74
C ARG A 277 39.21 10.33 7.26
N HIS A 278 37.97 10.36 7.76
CA HIS A 278 37.69 10.35 9.20
C HIS A 278 37.22 8.97 9.68
N ILE A 279 37.45 8.67 10.96
CA ILE A 279 37.14 7.38 11.59
C ILE A 279 36.39 7.62 12.89
N LEU A 280 35.16 7.09 12.97
CA LEU A 280 34.39 7.01 14.21
C LEU A 280 34.84 5.75 14.95
N LEU A 281 35.40 5.93 16.16
CA LEU A 281 35.87 4.82 17.01
C LEU A 281 34.68 4.05 17.59
N TYR A 282 33.73 4.79 18.13
CA TYR A 282 32.46 4.31 18.65
C TYR A 282 31.45 5.47 18.75
N SER A 283 30.17 5.12 18.85
CA SER A 283 29.07 6.03 19.17
C SER A 283 27.94 5.28 19.89
N SER A 284 27.34 5.91 20.91
CA SER A 284 26.04 5.49 21.48
C SER A 284 24.83 6.15 20.81
N ALA A 285 25.05 7.20 20.01
CA ALA A 285 24.07 7.72 19.06
C ALA A 285 24.04 6.80 17.83
N SER A 286 22.87 6.60 17.24
CA SER A 286 22.74 5.86 15.99
C SER A 286 23.25 6.73 14.84
N ILE A 287 23.97 6.15 13.89
CA ILE A 287 24.40 6.86 12.68
C ILE A 287 23.20 6.96 11.74
N LEU A 288 22.93 8.15 11.19
CA LEU A 288 21.89 8.37 10.19
C LEU A 288 22.47 8.27 8.77
N THR A 289 23.48 9.08 8.47
CA THR A 289 24.19 9.07 7.18
C THR A 289 25.56 9.78 7.31
N TYR A 290 26.35 9.78 6.23
CA TYR A 290 27.49 10.67 6.07
C TYR A 290 27.54 11.24 4.65
N GLY A 291 28.17 12.41 4.50
CA GLY A 291 28.50 13.03 3.22
C GLY A 291 29.98 13.37 3.12
N VAL A 292 30.50 13.38 1.89
CA VAL A 292 31.88 13.81 1.59
C VAL A 292 31.80 14.98 0.63
N PHE A 293 32.06 16.17 1.17
CA PHE A 293 32.15 17.45 0.48
C PHE A 293 33.44 18.15 0.96
N ASP A 294 33.64 19.43 0.62
CA ASP A 294 34.81 20.22 1.06
C ASP A 294 35.00 20.20 2.58
N LYS A 295 33.89 20.24 3.32
CA LYS A 295 33.80 19.71 4.69
C LYS A 295 33.12 18.34 4.65
N HIS A 296 33.68 17.37 5.37
CA HIS A 296 33.02 16.08 5.56
C HIS A 296 31.84 16.26 6.52
N ILE A 297 30.76 15.48 6.36
CA ILE A 297 29.58 15.55 7.23
C ILE A 297 29.27 14.18 7.80
N LEU A 298 29.13 14.09 9.13
CA LEU A 298 28.58 12.95 9.84
C LEU A 298 27.26 13.35 10.51
N VAL A 299 26.19 12.58 10.31
CA VAL A 299 24.90 12.80 10.97
C VAL A 299 24.60 11.66 11.92
N LEU A 300 24.48 11.99 13.20
CA LEU A 300 24.13 11.11 14.31
C LEU A 300 22.75 11.49 14.85
N TYR A 301 22.04 10.55 15.45
CA TYR A 301 20.79 10.82 16.14
C TYR A 301 20.62 10.02 17.44
N SER A 302 19.87 10.60 18.39
CA SER A 302 19.54 9.96 19.66
C SER A 302 18.18 10.43 20.21
N GLN A 303 17.64 9.73 21.20
CA GLN A 303 16.33 10.08 21.77
C GLN A 303 16.42 11.32 22.67
N HIS A 304 15.36 12.13 22.73
CA HIS A 304 15.29 13.25 23.68
C HIS A 304 15.57 12.80 25.12
N GLY A 305 16.41 13.54 25.85
CA GLY A 305 16.88 13.20 27.19
C GLY A 305 17.94 12.10 27.26
N GLN A 306 18.33 11.48 26.13
CA GLN A 306 19.38 10.45 26.12
C GLN A 306 20.75 11.07 26.41
N VAL A 307 21.40 10.60 27.48
CA VAL A 307 22.84 10.80 27.71
C VAL A 307 23.63 9.79 26.88
N GLY A 308 24.74 10.21 26.29
CA GLY A 308 25.60 9.36 25.47
C GLY A 308 26.98 9.93 25.20
N GLN A 309 27.75 9.21 24.38
CA GLN A 309 29.13 9.53 24.01
C GLN A 309 29.47 9.04 22.60
N PHE A 310 30.34 9.76 21.91
CA PHE A 310 31.01 9.29 20.70
C PHE A 310 32.48 9.77 20.67
N ALA A 311 33.32 9.12 19.86
CA ALA A 311 34.73 9.49 19.74
C ALA A 311 35.28 9.37 18.30
N ILE A 312 36.05 10.37 17.88
CA ILE A 312 36.69 10.48 16.56
C ILE A 312 38.20 10.20 16.70
N LYS A 313 38.73 9.29 15.87
CA LYS A 313 40.15 8.92 15.88
C LYS A 313 41.03 10.01 15.23
N GLU A 314 42.24 10.17 15.76
CA GLU A 314 43.34 10.99 15.22
C GLU A 314 43.05 12.48 15.03
N SER A 315 41.94 12.94 15.61
CA SER A 315 41.64 14.36 15.76
C SER A 315 42.67 15.04 16.66
N LYS A 316 43.06 16.27 16.28
CA LYS A 316 44.13 17.06 16.92
C LYS A 316 43.62 18.39 17.48
N SER A 317 42.46 18.85 17.01
CA SER A 317 41.87 20.13 17.40
C SER A 317 40.78 19.94 18.47
N SER A 318 40.56 20.95 19.29
CA SER A 318 39.30 21.09 20.01
C SER A 318 38.17 21.39 19.01
N PRO A 319 36.93 20.92 19.22
CA PRO A 319 35.83 21.23 18.33
C PRO A 319 35.40 22.70 18.47
N SER A 320 34.97 23.31 17.37
CA SER A 320 34.10 24.49 17.42
C SER A 320 32.64 24.06 17.54
N VAL A 321 31.82 24.92 18.16
CA VAL A 321 30.42 24.68 18.47
C VAL A 321 29.59 25.71 17.72
N HIS A 322 28.66 25.27 16.88
CA HIS A 322 28.00 26.15 15.91
C HIS A 322 26.56 26.53 16.28
N GLU A 323 25.97 25.78 17.21
CA GLU A 323 24.60 25.89 17.72
C GLU A 323 24.62 25.93 19.26
N PRO A 324 23.60 26.52 19.94
CA PRO A 324 23.60 26.64 21.39
C PRO A 324 23.54 25.26 22.06
N SER A 325 24.71 24.78 22.51
CA SER A 325 24.91 23.44 23.04
C SER A 325 26.08 23.40 24.01
N VAL A 326 25.89 22.77 25.17
CA VAL A 326 27.00 22.50 26.11
C VAL A 326 27.85 21.33 25.57
N VAL A 327 29.17 21.51 25.57
CA VAL A 327 30.13 20.56 25.00
C VAL A 327 31.08 20.08 26.10
N ASN A 328 30.70 18.98 26.75
CA ASN A 328 31.55 18.27 27.70
C ASN A 328 32.54 17.40 26.93
N SER A 329 33.44 18.06 26.20
CA SER A 329 34.47 17.42 25.38
C SER A 329 35.74 17.15 26.16
N THR A 330 36.44 16.08 25.78
CA THR A 330 37.82 15.81 26.19
C THR A 330 38.64 15.36 24.99
N THR A 331 39.76 16.04 24.76
CA THR A 331 40.79 15.63 23.80
C THR A 331 41.82 14.78 24.55
N SER A 332 42.02 13.53 24.10
CA SER A 332 42.90 12.59 24.77
C SER A 332 44.36 12.74 24.32
N ALA A 333 45.31 12.41 25.19
CA ALA A 333 46.72 12.28 24.82
C ALA A 333 46.97 11.20 23.75
N SER A 334 46.04 10.26 23.58
CA SER A 334 46.06 9.20 22.55
C SER A 334 45.54 9.65 21.18
N ARG A 335 45.40 10.96 20.93
CA ARG A 335 44.90 11.57 19.68
C ARG A 335 43.47 11.09 19.35
N SER A 336 42.51 11.40 20.22
CA SER A 336 41.09 11.28 19.89
C SER A 336 40.27 12.41 20.51
N PHE A 337 39.33 12.93 19.72
CA PHE A 337 38.28 13.82 20.22
C PHE A 337 37.11 12.98 20.75
N THR A 338 36.67 13.25 21.98
CA THR A 338 35.51 12.58 22.60
C THR A 338 34.52 13.63 23.09
N ASP A 339 33.23 13.45 22.76
CA ASP A 339 32.12 14.29 23.25
C ASP A 339 31.19 13.46 24.13
N ILE A 340 30.86 13.97 25.32
CA ILE A 340 29.78 13.46 26.16
C ILE A 340 28.61 14.44 26.05
N TYR A 341 27.43 13.92 25.71
CA TYR A 341 26.25 14.73 25.42
C TYR A 341 25.03 14.30 26.24
N ALA A 342 24.08 15.22 26.42
CA ALA A 342 22.70 14.94 26.76
C ALA A 342 21.82 15.53 25.65
N GLN A 343 20.94 14.72 25.06
CA GLN A 343 20.18 15.12 23.87
C GLN A 343 19.02 16.06 24.24
N GLY A 344 19.19 17.36 23.95
CA GLY A 344 18.08 18.33 23.96
C GLY A 344 17.11 18.12 22.79
N ALA A 345 16.09 18.97 22.69
CA ALA A 345 15.18 18.99 21.54
C ALA A 345 15.83 19.62 20.28
N SER A 346 16.70 20.61 20.48
CA SER A 346 17.50 21.25 19.43
C SER A 346 18.59 20.32 18.88
N GLN A 347 19.05 20.61 17.67
CA GLN A 347 20.26 20.01 17.11
C GLN A 347 21.52 20.52 17.83
N LYS A 348 22.55 19.67 17.90
CA LYS A 348 23.91 20.05 18.30
C LYS A 348 24.82 19.91 17.09
N VAL A 349 25.52 20.98 16.73
CA VAL A 349 26.42 21.02 15.57
C VAL A 349 27.84 21.36 16.01
N LEU A 350 28.78 20.48 15.70
CA LEU A 350 30.21 20.63 15.97
C LEU A 350 31.01 20.63 14.67
N GLU A 351 32.16 21.30 14.63
CA GLU A 351 33.17 21.12 13.59
C GLU A 351 34.52 20.78 14.23
N VAL A 352 35.23 19.78 13.70
CA VAL A 352 36.57 19.41 14.14
C VAL A 352 37.40 18.85 12.98
N ASP A 353 38.61 19.36 12.77
CA ASP A 353 39.53 18.92 11.70
C ASP A 353 38.89 18.82 10.29
N GLY A 354 37.92 19.70 9.96
CA GLY A 354 37.16 19.73 8.70
C GLY A 354 36.01 18.73 8.58
N LEU A 355 35.61 18.11 9.70
CA LEU A 355 34.41 17.29 9.83
C LEU A 355 33.33 18.05 10.59
N MET A 356 32.19 18.28 9.95
CA MET A 356 30.93 18.67 10.59
C MET A 356 30.26 17.44 11.22
N ILE A 357 29.85 17.55 12.48
CA ILE A 357 29.09 16.51 13.19
C ILE A 357 27.75 17.12 13.62
N TYR A 358 26.67 16.63 13.02
CA TYR A 358 25.30 16.94 13.41
C TYR A 358 24.80 15.84 14.35
N LEU A 359 24.38 16.21 15.56
CA LEU A 359 23.72 15.32 16.51
C LEU A 359 22.27 15.78 16.71
N LEU A 360 21.34 14.95 16.23
CA LEU A 360 19.92 15.27 16.14
C LEU A 360 19.09 14.51 17.18
N GLU A 361 18.06 15.17 17.71
CA GLU A 361 16.94 14.48 18.38
C GLU A 361 16.17 13.63 17.34
N GLN A 362 15.61 12.48 17.74
CA GLN A 362 14.98 11.52 16.83
C GLN A 362 13.84 12.13 15.97
N LYS A 363 12.95 12.97 16.50
CA LYS A 363 11.90 13.66 15.72
C LYS A 363 12.43 14.80 14.85
N THR A 364 13.62 15.31 15.14
CA THR A 364 14.37 16.18 14.21
C THR A 364 15.00 15.35 13.09
N ALA A 365 15.63 14.22 13.40
CA ALA A 365 16.17 13.27 12.41
C ALA A 365 15.10 12.69 11.49
N TRP A 366 13.87 12.50 11.98
CA TRP A 366 12.70 12.13 11.16
C TRP A 366 12.44 13.08 9.99
N LYS A 367 12.83 14.35 10.11
CA LYS A 367 12.69 15.39 9.07
C LYS A 367 13.94 15.55 8.20
N PHE A 368 14.92 14.65 8.33
CA PHE A 368 16.17 14.69 7.55
C PHE A 368 16.07 13.90 6.24
N TRP A 369 16.77 14.38 5.22
CA TRP A 369 16.75 13.86 3.84
C TRP A 369 18.17 13.85 3.28
N ALA A 370 18.51 12.83 2.48
CA ALA A 370 19.77 12.78 1.74
C ALA A 370 19.50 12.44 0.26
N PRO A 371 18.92 13.37 -0.52
CA PRO A 371 18.70 13.14 -1.95
C PRO A 371 20.05 13.04 -2.70
N PRO A 372 20.20 12.09 -3.63
CA PRO A 372 21.39 12.00 -4.48
C PRO A 372 21.50 13.23 -5.41
N THR A 373 22.69 13.83 -5.45
CA THR A 373 22.98 15.05 -6.20
C THR A 373 23.20 14.78 -7.69
N TYR A 374 22.12 14.70 -8.46
CA TYR A 374 22.17 14.54 -9.92
C TYR A 374 22.17 15.85 -10.71
N SER A 375 21.77 16.97 -10.09
CA SER A 375 21.76 18.31 -10.69
C SER A 375 21.88 19.39 -9.61
N SER A 376 22.14 20.63 -10.01
CA SER A 376 22.07 21.79 -9.13
C SER A 376 20.66 21.97 -8.57
N ILE A 377 20.53 22.11 -7.25
CA ILE A 377 19.27 22.50 -6.61
C ILE A 377 18.97 23.95 -7.00
N GLN A 378 17.82 24.18 -7.64
CA GLN A 378 17.29 25.53 -7.83
C GLN A 378 16.73 26.01 -6.50
N LEU A 379 17.48 26.87 -5.82
CA LEU A 379 17.04 27.51 -4.59
C LEU A 379 16.14 28.70 -4.95
N THR A 380 14.92 28.69 -4.45
CA THR A 380 13.96 29.80 -4.60
C THR A 380 14.38 30.99 -3.74
N ASP A 381 13.66 32.11 -3.88
CA ASP A 381 13.80 33.27 -3.00
C ASP A 381 13.67 32.90 -1.50
N PHE A 382 14.17 33.80 -0.64
CA PHE A 382 14.26 33.65 0.82
C PHE A 382 15.28 32.62 1.34
N THR A 383 16.44 32.49 0.68
CA THR A 383 17.59 31.75 1.24
C THR A 383 18.54 32.62 2.06
N CYS A 384 18.84 32.20 3.29
CA CYS A 384 19.95 32.70 4.09
C CYS A 384 21.10 31.68 4.08
N ARG A 385 22.35 32.12 3.85
CA ARG A 385 23.54 31.29 4.03
C ARG A 385 24.10 31.50 5.43
N GLU A 386 24.28 30.41 6.16
CA GLU A 386 24.89 30.41 7.48
C GLU A 386 26.42 30.37 7.38
N TYR A 387 27.10 30.97 8.36
CA TYR A 387 28.56 31.21 8.33
C TYR A 387 29.42 29.93 8.23
N TYR A 388 28.86 28.77 8.59
CA TYR A 388 29.56 27.48 8.54
C TYR A 388 29.26 26.65 7.27
N GLY A 389 28.38 27.15 6.39
CA GLY A 389 28.20 26.66 5.01
C GLY A 389 26.75 26.30 4.63
N SER A 390 25.89 26.03 5.61
CA SER A 390 24.47 25.69 5.44
C SER A 390 23.70 26.77 4.68
N VAL A 391 22.62 26.36 4.02
CA VAL A 391 21.61 27.27 3.45
C VAL A 391 20.26 26.92 4.06
N THR A 392 19.65 27.92 4.69
CA THR A 392 18.34 27.82 5.33
C THR A 392 17.35 28.65 4.53
N ALA A 393 16.19 28.08 4.19
CA ALA A 393 15.17 28.69 3.36
C ALA A 393 13.77 28.50 3.96
N LEU A 394 12.92 29.52 3.85
CA LEU A 394 11.53 29.45 4.31
C LEU A 394 10.63 28.95 3.18
N ILE A 395 10.22 27.69 3.25
CA ILE A 395 9.23 27.11 2.32
C ILE A 395 7.83 27.29 2.93
N PRO A 396 6.91 28.04 2.31
CA PRO A 396 5.54 28.19 2.82
C PRO A 396 4.79 26.84 2.78
N GLY A 397 4.18 26.49 3.92
CA GLY A 397 3.46 25.24 4.10
C GLY A 397 2.04 25.27 3.53
N THR A 398 1.18 24.40 4.05
CA THR A 398 -0.26 24.38 3.77
C THR A 398 -1.10 25.03 4.87
N ILE A 399 -0.47 25.64 5.87
CA ILE A 399 -1.10 26.09 7.11
C ILE A 399 -2.19 27.16 6.91
N ASP A 400 -2.01 28.03 5.92
CA ASP A 400 -2.96 29.11 5.60
C ASP A 400 -4.03 28.70 4.56
N ARG A 401 -4.10 27.41 4.17
CA ARG A 401 -5.08 26.93 3.18
C ARG A 401 -6.41 26.54 3.83
N THR A 402 -7.42 27.38 3.66
CA THR A 402 -8.82 27.02 3.92
C THR A 402 -9.31 25.98 2.90
N ILE A 403 -9.92 24.90 3.38
CA ILE A 403 -10.56 23.87 2.55
C ILE A 403 -12.08 24.02 2.70
N SER A 404 -12.81 24.11 1.60
CA SER A 404 -14.27 24.07 1.57
C SER A 404 -14.72 22.89 0.71
N LEU A 405 -15.70 22.13 1.18
CA LEU A 405 -16.26 20.96 0.50
C LEU A 405 -17.77 21.14 0.34
N PRO A 406 -18.38 20.71 -0.78
CA PRO A 406 -19.80 20.90 -1.01
C PRO A 406 -20.65 19.97 -0.13
N VAL A 407 -21.78 20.47 0.35
CA VAL A 407 -22.81 19.66 1.01
C VAL A 407 -23.53 18.82 -0.05
N LEU A 408 -23.69 17.52 0.21
CA LEU A 408 -24.23 16.55 -0.75
C LEU A 408 -25.78 16.62 -0.85
N VAL A 409 -26.27 17.60 -1.61
CA VAL A 409 -27.69 17.87 -1.87
C VAL A 409 -28.12 17.52 -3.30
N ASN A 410 -29.42 17.71 -3.63
CA ASN A 410 -29.99 17.56 -4.98
C ASN A 410 -29.91 16.15 -5.59
N TRP A 411 -30.06 15.12 -4.75
CA TRP A 411 -30.10 13.72 -5.16
C TRP A 411 -31.25 13.41 -6.13
N ARG A 412 -30.96 12.53 -7.10
CA ARG A 412 -31.94 11.82 -7.92
C ARG A 412 -31.87 10.33 -7.59
N SER A 413 -32.99 9.63 -7.71
CA SER A 413 -33.10 8.20 -7.49
C SER A 413 -33.83 7.51 -8.64
N ALA A 414 -33.55 6.22 -8.79
CA ALA A 414 -34.25 5.29 -9.65
C ALA A 414 -34.33 3.93 -8.94
N ASP A 415 -35.24 3.07 -9.34
CA ASP A 415 -35.26 1.69 -8.85
C ASP A 415 -34.06 0.92 -9.43
N SER A 416 -33.41 0.11 -8.59
CA SER A 416 -32.27 -0.75 -9.01
C SER A 416 -32.53 -2.24 -8.71
N LEU A 417 -33.81 -2.59 -8.59
CA LEU A 417 -34.36 -3.93 -8.68
C LEU A 417 -35.67 -3.92 -9.50
N PRO A 418 -35.66 -3.50 -10.79
CA PRO A 418 -36.82 -3.61 -11.67
C PRO A 418 -37.29 -5.07 -11.87
N GLU A 419 -36.41 -6.05 -11.63
CA GLU A 419 -36.65 -7.52 -11.70
C GLU A 419 -37.75 -8.04 -10.76
N LYS A 420 -38.31 -7.19 -9.88
CA LYS A 420 -39.46 -7.52 -9.02
C LYS A 420 -40.81 -7.11 -9.62
N ALA A 421 -40.81 -6.38 -10.73
CA ALA A 421 -42.02 -5.87 -11.36
C ALA A 421 -42.68 -6.95 -12.25
N VAL A 422 -44.01 -7.03 -12.20
CA VAL A 422 -44.80 -7.99 -13.02
C VAL A 422 -44.62 -7.77 -14.53
N ALA A 423 -44.19 -6.57 -14.94
CA ALA A 423 -43.92 -6.21 -16.33
C ALA A 423 -42.41 -6.19 -16.68
N TYR A 424 -41.58 -6.92 -15.95
CA TYR A 424 -40.14 -7.04 -16.26
C TYR A 424 -39.89 -8.12 -17.33
N GLU A 425 -39.22 -7.74 -18.41
CA GLU A 425 -38.88 -8.62 -19.53
C GLU A 425 -37.47 -9.20 -19.38
N ASP A 426 -37.37 -10.40 -18.79
CA ASP A 426 -36.10 -11.12 -18.62
C ASP A 426 -35.64 -11.87 -19.90
N SER A 427 -36.16 -11.50 -21.08
CA SER A 427 -35.96 -12.20 -22.35
C SER A 427 -34.51 -12.15 -22.86
N LYS A 428 -33.73 -11.13 -22.48
CA LYS A 428 -32.28 -11.01 -22.78
C LYS A 428 -31.36 -11.79 -21.83
N TRP A 429 -31.87 -12.30 -20.70
CA TRP A 429 -31.02 -12.92 -19.66
C TRP A 429 -30.40 -14.24 -20.12
N THR A 430 -29.23 -14.58 -19.57
CA THR A 430 -28.56 -15.84 -19.88
C THR A 430 -29.36 -17.02 -19.31
N VAL A 431 -29.84 -17.91 -20.19
CA VAL A 431 -30.55 -19.13 -19.79
C VAL A 431 -29.59 -20.08 -19.06
N ALA A 432 -29.97 -20.55 -17.87
CA ALA A 432 -29.12 -21.35 -16.99
C ALA A 432 -29.14 -22.86 -17.33
N ASN A 433 -29.14 -23.22 -18.61
CA ASN A 433 -29.40 -24.57 -19.13
C ASN A 433 -28.18 -25.53 -19.15
N LYS A 434 -27.05 -25.17 -18.51
CA LYS A 434 -25.83 -25.99 -18.54
C LYS A 434 -25.95 -27.20 -17.63
N THR A 435 -26.16 -28.38 -18.22
CA THR A 435 -26.28 -29.67 -17.52
C THR A 435 -24.95 -30.24 -16.99
N ALA A 436 -23.82 -29.61 -17.31
CA ALA A 436 -22.49 -29.98 -16.82
C ALA A 436 -21.65 -28.72 -16.53
N THR A 437 -20.69 -28.85 -15.60
CA THR A 437 -19.75 -27.78 -15.23
C THR A 437 -18.33 -28.13 -15.67
N LEU A 438 -17.52 -27.09 -15.94
CA LEU A 438 -16.07 -27.22 -16.14
C LEU A 438 -15.27 -26.99 -14.86
N SER A 439 -15.93 -26.67 -13.74
CA SER A 439 -15.25 -26.63 -12.44
C SER A 439 -14.73 -28.03 -12.09
N PRO A 440 -13.45 -28.18 -11.70
CA PRO A 440 -12.91 -29.46 -11.23
C PRO A 440 -13.44 -29.86 -9.85
N MET A 441 -14.23 -28.98 -9.21
CA MET A 441 -14.93 -29.28 -7.98
C MET A 441 -16.25 -29.96 -8.29
N ALA A 442 -16.48 -31.13 -7.68
CA ALA A 442 -17.83 -31.59 -7.42
C ALA A 442 -18.61 -30.45 -6.74
N ALA A 443 -19.90 -30.29 -7.08
CA ALA A 443 -20.75 -29.32 -6.41
C ALA A 443 -20.63 -29.53 -4.89
N PRO A 444 -20.29 -28.49 -4.11
CA PRO A 444 -20.19 -28.63 -2.66
C PRO A 444 -21.53 -29.12 -2.11
N ASP A 445 -21.48 -29.88 -1.02
CA ASP A 445 -22.61 -30.62 -0.46
C ASP A 445 -23.90 -29.78 -0.47
N ILE A 446 -24.96 -30.33 -1.09
CA ILE A 446 -26.24 -29.66 -1.30
C ILE A 446 -26.69 -29.04 0.02
N GLY A 447 -26.96 -27.73 0.01
CA GLY A 447 -26.97 -26.87 1.19
C GLY A 447 -27.54 -27.53 2.44
N ASN A 448 -26.69 -27.74 3.45
CA ASN A 448 -27.11 -28.39 4.68
C ASN A 448 -28.07 -27.48 5.45
N ALA A 449 -29.33 -27.91 5.57
CA ALA A 449 -30.41 -27.15 6.22
C ALA A 449 -30.22 -26.90 7.72
N THR A 450 -29.23 -27.53 8.38
CA THR A 450 -28.87 -27.22 9.78
C THR A 450 -27.81 -26.12 9.94
N LEU A 451 -27.25 -25.59 8.83
CA LEU A 451 -26.25 -24.52 8.86
C LEU A 451 -26.89 -23.14 8.59
N THR A 452 -26.91 -22.31 9.63
CA THR A 452 -27.61 -21.01 9.69
C THR A 452 -27.13 -19.91 8.72
N THR A 453 -26.08 -20.16 7.94
CA THR A 453 -25.45 -19.17 7.03
C THR A 453 -25.29 -19.64 5.59
N THR A 454 -25.67 -20.87 5.26
CA THR A 454 -25.50 -21.43 3.89
C THR A 454 -26.78 -21.98 3.26
N THR A 455 -27.84 -22.16 4.05
CA THR A 455 -29.14 -22.66 3.58
C THR A 455 -30.27 -21.86 4.21
N ALA A 456 -31.27 -21.47 3.42
CA ALA A 456 -32.45 -20.75 3.89
C ALA A 456 -33.73 -21.35 3.31
N THR A 457 -34.60 -21.87 4.17
CA THR A 457 -35.93 -22.35 3.78
C THR A 457 -36.92 -21.19 3.80
N LEU A 458 -37.33 -20.71 2.63
CA LEU A 458 -38.27 -19.59 2.50
C LEU A 458 -39.71 -20.12 2.39
N SER A 459 -40.52 -19.88 3.41
CA SER A 459 -41.95 -20.22 3.41
C SER A 459 -42.75 -19.24 2.54
N ILE A 460 -43.11 -19.66 1.32
CA ILE A 460 -44.02 -18.91 0.45
C ILE A 460 -45.47 -19.27 0.81
N LEU A 461 -46.33 -18.27 1.00
CA LEU A 461 -47.75 -18.49 1.26
C LEU A 461 -48.44 -18.99 -0.02
N ALA A 462 -49.21 -20.07 0.06
CA ALA A 462 -49.93 -20.61 -1.09
C ALA A 462 -50.92 -19.59 -1.71
N SER A 463 -51.42 -18.65 -0.90
CA SER A 463 -52.29 -17.54 -1.33
C SER A 463 -51.56 -16.41 -2.07
N SER A 464 -50.22 -16.38 -2.09
CA SER A 464 -49.43 -15.42 -2.86
C SER A 464 -48.86 -16.01 -4.16
N LEU A 465 -49.30 -17.20 -4.56
CA LEU A 465 -48.88 -17.88 -5.78
C LEU A 465 -50.00 -17.86 -6.83
N ASN A 466 -49.67 -17.50 -8.06
CA ASN A 466 -50.51 -17.77 -9.23
C ASN A 466 -50.49 -19.28 -9.55
N PRO A 467 -51.51 -19.82 -10.26
CA PRO A 467 -51.51 -21.23 -10.69
C PRO A 467 -50.34 -21.62 -11.61
N SER A 468 -49.74 -20.65 -12.30
CA SER A 468 -48.51 -20.80 -13.10
C SER A 468 -47.85 -19.42 -13.28
N GLY A 469 -46.66 -19.36 -13.88
CA GLY A 469 -46.00 -18.09 -14.22
C GLY A 469 -45.38 -17.31 -13.06
N ASN A 470 -45.22 -17.93 -11.88
CA ASN A 470 -44.52 -17.30 -10.75
C ASN A 470 -43.01 -17.20 -11.03
N ALA A 471 -42.43 -16.02 -10.84
CA ALA A 471 -40.99 -15.80 -10.85
C ALA A 471 -40.45 -15.60 -9.41
N VAL A 472 -39.21 -16.01 -9.17
CA VAL A 472 -38.51 -15.80 -7.88
C VAL A 472 -37.15 -15.15 -8.16
N THR A 473 -37.08 -13.84 -7.95
CA THR A 473 -35.87 -13.04 -8.18
C THR A 473 -34.94 -13.14 -6.97
N VAL A 474 -33.79 -13.82 -7.13
CA VAL A 474 -32.79 -13.99 -6.07
C VAL A 474 -31.57 -13.10 -6.34
N VAL A 475 -31.35 -12.11 -5.47
CA VAL A 475 -30.18 -11.23 -5.54
C VAL A 475 -29.06 -11.79 -4.65
N VAL A 476 -27.98 -12.28 -5.27
CA VAL A 476 -26.76 -12.69 -4.57
C VAL A 476 -25.72 -11.58 -4.70
N ASP A 477 -25.23 -11.06 -3.57
CA ASP A 477 -24.15 -10.07 -3.55
C ASP A 477 -22.78 -10.75 -3.74
N TYR A 478 -21.92 -10.14 -4.56
CA TYR A 478 -20.61 -10.67 -4.92
C TYR A 478 -19.49 -9.95 -4.18
N GLN A 479 -18.55 -10.71 -3.61
CA GLN A 479 -17.47 -10.18 -2.76
C GLN A 479 -16.07 -10.61 -3.23
N GLY A 480 -15.93 -11.03 -4.49
CA GLY A 480 -14.72 -11.62 -5.05
C GLY A 480 -14.76 -13.15 -5.06
N HIS A 481 -13.82 -13.77 -5.78
CA HIS A 481 -13.49 -15.19 -5.61
C HIS A 481 -12.37 -15.35 -4.56
N ASP A 482 -12.38 -16.48 -3.86
CA ASP A 482 -11.38 -16.83 -2.85
C ASP A 482 -9.95 -16.96 -3.42
N GLU A 483 -8.95 -16.74 -2.57
CA GLU A 483 -7.53 -16.88 -2.92
C GLU A 483 -7.11 -18.34 -3.24
N THR A 484 -5.89 -18.52 -3.75
CA THR A 484 -5.29 -19.86 -3.96
C THR A 484 -4.76 -20.51 -2.67
N SER A 485 -4.66 -19.73 -1.59
CA SER A 485 -4.32 -20.19 -0.23
C SER A 485 -5.40 -21.07 0.40
N THR A 486 -6.67 -20.83 0.09
CA THR A 486 -7.82 -21.44 0.78
C THR A 486 -8.05 -22.91 0.40
N ALA A 487 -8.78 -23.64 1.26
CA ALA A 487 -9.36 -24.92 0.86
C ALA A 487 -10.43 -24.68 -0.22
N LYS A 488 -10.52 -25.56 -1.21
CA LYS A 488 -11.36 -25.44 -2.43
C LYS A 488 -10.95 -24.31 -3.41
N ARG A 489 -10.25 -23.26 -2.94
CA ARG A 489 -9.62 -22.20 -3.77
C ARG A 489 -10.64 -21.41 -4.61
N VAL A 490 -10.11 -20.62 -5.55
CA VAL A 490 -10.73 -19.91 -6.68
C VAL A 490 -11.91 -20.62 -7.38
N GLU A 491 -12.02 -21.95 -7.29
CA GLU A 491 -13.09 -22.74 -7.92
C GLU A 491 -14.38 -22.81 -7.09
N ASN A 492 -14.37 -22.30 -5.85
CA ASN A 492 -15.58 -22.03 -5.08
C ASN A 492 -16.52 -21.14 -5.92
N SER A 493 -17.77 -21.59 -6.04
CA SER A 493 -18.77 -20.99 -6.93
C SER A 493 -19.61 -19.93 -6.21
N CYS A 494 -19.66 -18.72 -6.76
CA CYS A 494 -20.65 -17.71 -6.39
C CYS A 494 -21.96 -17.96 -7.14
N GLY A 495 -23.09 -18.00 -6.44
CA GLY A 495 -24.41 -18.32 -7.00
C GLY A 495 -25.28 -19.08 -6.01
N ILE A 496 -26.25 -19.85 -6.50
CA ILE A 496 -27.14 -20.69 -5.69
C ILE A 496 -26.64 -22.14 -5.68
N LEU A 497 -26.63 -22.77 -4.50
CA LEU A 497 -26.21 -24.15 -4.28
C LEU A 497 -27.37 -24.97 -3.71
N GLY A 498 -28.06 -25.74 -4.57
CA GLY A 498 -29.16 -26.63 -4.17
C GLY A 498 -30.55 -26.29 -4.70
N ALA A 499 -30.68 -25.34 -5.63
CA ALA A 499 -31.92 -25.08 -6.37
C ALA A 499 -31.66 -25.00 -7.88
N SER A 500 -32.70 -25.25 -8.69
CA SER A 500 -32.63 -25.09 -10.15
C SER A 500 -32.84 -23.63 -10.54
N LEU A 501 -31.96 -23.10 -11.40
CA LEU A 501 -32.07 -21.77 -12.00
C LEU A 501 -32.66 -21.88 -13.41
N CYS A 502 -33.59 -20.99 -13.76
CA CYS A 502 -34.10 -20.87 -15.13
C CYS A 502 -33.21 -19.94 -15.97
N LYS A 503 -32.88 -18.77 -15.43
CA LYS A 503 -31.98 -17.77 -16.01
C LYS A 503 -31.08 -17.18 -14.92
N ILE A 504 -30.00 -16.54 -15.34
CA ILE A 504 -29.04 -15.85 -14.48
C ILE A 504 -28.48 -14.63 -15.23
N GLN A 505 -28.17 -13.56 -14.50
CA GLN A 505 -27.50 -12.39 -15.05
C GLN A 505 -26.43 -11.89 -14.08
N GLY A 506 -25.30 -11.45 -14.63
CA GLY A 506 -24.19 -10.82 -13.90
C GLY A 506 -23.93 -9.41 -14.44
N HIS A 507 -22.67 -8.98 -14.48
CA HIS A 507 -22.30 -7.76 -15.21
C HIS A 507 -22.77 -7.84 -16.68
N ALA A 508 -23.23 -6.71 -17.21
CA ALA A 508 -23.78 -6.59 -18.55
C ALA A 508 -22.75 -7.03 -19.62
N GLY A 509 -23.16 -7.90 -20.55
CA GLY A 509 -22.26 -8.52 -21.54
C GLY A 509 -21.26 -9.54 -20.98
N GLY A 510 -21.23 -9.80 -19.67
CA GLY A 510 -20.35 -10.81 -19.06
C GLY A 510 -18.86 -10.53 -19.31
N SER A 511 -18.14 -11.48 -19.92
CA SER A 511 -16.71 -11.32 -20.22
C SER A 511 -16.43 -10.44 -21.45
N ALA A 512 -17.45 -9.97 -22.17
CA ALA A 512 -17.27 -9.06 -23.31
C ALA A 512 -16.76 -7.66 -22.89
N ASN A 513 -16.80 -7.33 -21.59
CA ASN A 513 -16.31 -6.08 -21.01
C ASN A 513 -16.79 -4.83 -21.78
N ILE A 514 -18.10 -4.59 -21.76
CA ILE A 514 -18.79 -3.56 -22.55
C ILE A 514 -18.41 -2.11 -22.21
N GLU A 515 -17.50 -1.92 -21.25
CA GLU A 515 -17.01 -0.63 -20.81
C GLU A 515 -15.48 -0.56 -21.00
N ALA A 516 -15.01 -0.68 -22.25
CA ALA A 516 -13.58 -0.73 -22.59
C ALA A 516 -12.76 0.45 -22.03
N LEU A 517 -13.32 1.67 -22.01
CA LEU A 517 -12.73 2.88 -21.40
C LEU A 517 -12.55 2.77 -19.86
N ARG A 518 -13.12 1.72 -19.26
CA ARG A 518 -13.00 1.33 -17.86
C ARG A 518 -12.82 -0.19 -17.75
N GLY A 519 -12.03 -0.80 -18.64
CA GLY A 519 -11.52 -2.16 -18.44
C GLY A 519 -10.77 -2.18 -17.11
N SER A 520 -11.47 -2.50 -16.03
CA SER A 520 -11.19 -2.02 -14.67
C SER A 520 -10.58 -0.58 -14.62
N LEU A 521 -11.42 0.41 -14.96
CA LEU A 521 -11.57 1.75 -14.36
C LEU A 521 -10.32 2.69 -14.12
N ASN A 522 -10.27 3.91 -14.73
CA ASN A 522 -9.33 5.03 -14.36
C ASN A 522 -9.89 6.50 -14.58
N GLU A 523 -9.39 7.61 -13.97
CA GLU A 523 -9.88 8.39 -12.78
C GLU A 523 -9.47 9.93 -12.88
N SER A 524 -9.58 10.86 -11.88
CA SER A 524 -9.42 12.38 -12.02
C SER A 524 -9.41 13.26 -10.70
N ALA A 525 -8.48 14.11 -10.13
CA ALA A 525 -8.77 14.89 -8.83
C ALA A 525 -7.89 16.06 -8.27
N LEU A 526 -8.33 16.71 -7.16
CA LEU A 526 -8.34 18.18 -6.91
C LEU A 526 -7.38 18.71 -5.82
N TYR A 527 -6.46 19.59 -6.21
CA TYR A 527 -5.37 20.10 -5.36
C TYR A 527 -4.61 18.96 -4.65
N ASN A 528 -3.79 19.29 -3.66
CA ASN A 528 -3.18 18.32 -2.75
C ASN A 528 -4.09 18.02 -1.54
N VAL A 529 -5.41 17.97 -1.74
CA VAL A 529 -6.38 17.66 -0.69
C VAL A 529 -6.86 16.22 -0.88
N THR A 530 -6.49 15.33 0.05
CA THR A 530 -7.05 13.97 0.03
C THR A 530 -8.46 14.00 0.64
N ILE A 531 -9.48 13.68 -0.14
CA ILE A 531 -10.90 13.74 0.25
C ILE A 531 -11.41 12.35 0.65
N GLY A 532 -12.32 12.29 1.60
CA GLY A 532 -13.05 11.08 1.97
C GLY A 532 -14.55 11.27 1.99
N LEU A 533 -15.29 10.18 1.83
CA LEU A 533 -16.73 10.10 2.02
C LEU A 533 -17.02 9.33 3.32
N LEU A 534 -17.77 9.95 4.23
CA LEU A 534 -18.19 9.38 5.51
C LEU A 534 -19.62 8.86 5.41
N LEU A 535 -19.83 7.57 5.69
CA LEU A 535 -21.15 6.94 5.75
C LEU A 535 -21.47 6.47 7.17
N GLY A 536 -22.71 6.74 7.61
CA GLY A 536 -23.27 6.28 8.88
C GLY A 536 -24.71 5.81 8.72
N THR A 537 -25.12 4.85 9.55
CA THR A 537 -26.50 4.40 9.74
C THR A 537 -26.83 4.29 11.22
N LEU A 538 -28.11 4.24 11.56
CA LEU A 538 -28.55 3.84 12.90
C LEU A 538 -28.10 2.39 13.18
N ALA A 539 -27.79 2.09 14.45
CA ALA A 539 -27.38 0.75 14.87
C ALA A 539 -28.47 -0.29 14.53
N GLY A 540 -28.06 -1.47 14.06
CA GLY A 540 -28.98 -2.52 13.62
C GLY A 540 -29.58 -2.34 12.22
N THR A 541 -29.23 -1.28 11.47
CA THR A 541 -29.66 -1.12 10.06
C THR A 541 -29.02 -2.21 9.18
N MET A 542 -29.84 -3.06 8.57
CA MET A 542 -29.40 -4.13 7.67
C MET A 542 -29.39 -3.64 6.22
N VAL A 543 -28.23 -3.20 5.72
CA VAL A 543 -28.11 -2.61 4.38
C VAL A 543 -26.78 -2.94 3.71
N ARG A 544 -26.74 -2.93 2.38
CA ARG A 544 -25.50 -2.88 1.60
C ARG A 544 -25.56 -1.66 0.70
N VAL A 545 -24.55 -0.81 0.77
CA VAL A 545 -24.41 0.37 -0.09
C VAL A 545 -23.13 0.25 -0.90
N MET A 546 -23.27 0.25 -2.22
CA MET A 546 -22.14 0.37 -3.14
C MET A 546 -21.97 1.83 -3.55
N ILE A 547 -20.72 2.30 -3.57
CA ILE A 547 -20.35 3.70 -3.80
C ILE A 547 -19.63 3.82 -5.15
N TRP A 548 -20.10 4.70 -6.03
CA TRP A 548 -19.42 5.08 -7.27
C TRP A 548 -19.17 6.59 -7.32
N ASN A 549 -17.93 6.99 -7.58
CA ASN A 549 -17.52 8.36 -7.85
C ASN A 549 -17.20 8.47 -9.34
N ASN A 550 -17.91 9.28 -10.14
CA ASN A 550 -17.71 9.36 -11.60
C ASN A 550 -17.70 8.00 -12.33
N GLY A 551 -18.49 7.04 -11.84
CA GLY A 551 -18.52 5.64 -12.33
C GLY A 551 -17.42 4.73 -11.76
N TYR A 552 -16.49 5.26 -10.95
CA TYR A 552 -15.45 4.52 -10.23
C TYR A 552 -16.01 3.89 -8.96
N GLN A 553 -16.18 2.56 -8.94
CA GLN A 553 -16.65 1.83 -7.75
C GLN A 553 -15.56 1.86 -6.67
N TYR A 554 -15.81 2.60 -5.58
CA TYR A 554 -14.80 2.93 -4.56
C TYR A 554 -15.26 2.64 -3.12
N GLY A 555 -16.26 1.78 -2.96
CA GLY A 555 -16.70 1.38 -1.64
C GLY A 555 -17.81 0.36 -1.62
N LYS A 556 -17.68 -0.61 -0.71
CA LYS A 556 -18.79 -1.42 -0.20
C LYS A 556 -18.99 -1.12 1.27
N TYR A 557 -20.13 -0.56 1.61
CA TYR A 557 -20.52 -0.22 2.96
C TYR A 557 -21.60 -1.21 3.44
N VAL A 558 -21.28 -1.95 4.50
CA VAL A 558 -22.12 -3.02 5.06
C VAL A 558 -22.13 -2.87 6.59
N PRO A 559 -22.86 -1.89 7.16
CA PRO A 559 -22.70 -1.46 8.55
C PRO A 559 -22.98 -2.55 9.60
N GLN A 560 -23.84 -3.52 9.27
CA GLN A 560 -24.13 -4.70 10.10
C GLN A 560 -22.98 -5.73 10.16
N ILE A 561 -21.91 -5.53 9.38
CA ILE A 561 -20.68 -6.34 9.42
C ILE A 561 -19.46 -5.45 9.69
N GLY A 562 -19.33 -4.33 8.98
CA GLY A 562 -18.22 -3.39 9.14
C GLY A 562 -16.86 -3.94 8.68
N PRO A 563 -15.74 -3.28 9.04
CA PRO A 563 -15.65 -2.12 9.93
C PRO A 563 -15.68 -0.74 9.23
N GLN A 564 -15.55 -0.69 7.90
CA GLN A 564 -15.32 0.56 7.18
C GLN A 564 -16.54 1.52 7.19
N THR A 565 -16.33 2.74 7.68
CA THR A 565 -17.27 3.88 7.59
C THR A 565 -16.73 5.05 6.75
N ARG A 566 -15.42 5.08 6.50
CA ARG A 566 -14.70 6.10 5.72
C ARG A 566 -14.18 5.49 4.42
N PHE A 567 -14.47 6.13 3.30
CA PHE A 567 -14.07 5.71 1.97
C PHE A 567 -13.18 6.79 1.35
N LEU A 568 -11.97 6.42 0.93
CA LEU A 568 -11.11 7.33 0.16
C LEU A 568 -11.83 7.69 -1.14
N VAL A 569 -11.80 8.98 -1.49
CA VAL A 569 -12.08 9.46 -2.83
C VAL A 569 -10.72 9.94 -3.39
N PRO A 570 -10.03 9.12 -4.21
CA PRO A 570 -8.65 9.38 -4.58
C PRO A 570 -8.37 10.77 -5.15
N PRO A 571 -7.17 11.33 -4.89
CA PRO A 571 -6.48 12.18 -5.85
C PRO A 571 -6.44 11.42 -7.17
N VAL A 572 -7.01 11.98 -8.22
CA VAL A 572 -7.39 11.19 -9.39
C VAL A 572 -8.56 10.21 -9.08
N VAL A 573 -9.79 10.76 -8.86
CA VAL A 573 -11.19 10.22 -8.98
C VAL A 573 -12.31 11.29 -9.30
N LEU A 574 -12.40 12.43 -8.58
CA LEU A 574 -13.27 13.62 -8.85
C LEU A 574 -12.79 14.66 -9.91
N ASN A 575 -13.53 15.09 -10.95
CA ASN A 575 -13.11 16.24 -11.80
C ASN A 575 -12.98 17.55 -11.00
N ASN A 576 -11.94 18.32 -11.34
CA ASN A 576 -11.44 19.49 -10.62
C ASN A 576 -11.96 20.80 -11.13
N ARG A 577 -11.97 20.87 -12.47
CA ARG A 577 -12.32 22.04 -13.27
C ARG A 577 -13.65 21.80 -13.98
N GLY A 578 -14.44 20.86 -13.44
CA GLY A 578 -15.67 20.32 -13.99
C GLY A 578 -16.52 19.64 -12.91
N LEU A 579 -17.59 18.95 -13.35
CA LEU A 579 -18.61 18.37 -12.46
C LEU A 579 -18.28 16.95 -12.00
N ASN A 580 -18.92 16.54 -10.91
CA ASN A 580 -18.78 15.22 -10.30
C ASN A 580 -20.12 14.53 -10.11
N GLY A 581 -20.20 13.26 -10.49
CA GLY A 581 -21.32 12.38 -10.18
C GLY A 581 -20.97 11.45 -9.02
N LEU A 582 -21.65 11.60 -7.88
CA LEU A 582 -21.65 10.60 -6.82
C LEU A 582 -22.91 9.73 -6.98
N THR A 583 -22.76 8.41 -7.02
CA THR A 583 -23.87 7.46 -7.15
C THR A 583 -23.78 6.41 -6.05
N LEU A 584 -24.92 6.12 -5.41
CA LEU A 584 -25.04 5.15 -4.33
C LEU A 584 -26.14 4.14 -4.68
N ARG A 585 -25.81 2.84 -4.74
CA ARG A 585 -26.82 1.77 -4.85
C ARG A 585 -27.11 1.22 -3.47
N PHE A 586 -28.38 1.28 -3.06
CA PHE A 586 -28.86 0.74 -1.79
C PHE A 586 -29.53 -0.62 -1.99
N LEU A 587 -29.11 -1.61 -1.21
CA LEU A 587 -29.82 -2.87 -1.01
C LEU A 587 -30.16 -2.98 0.48
N ALA A 588 -31.37 -2.57 0.85
CA ALA A 588 -31.92 -2.84 2.17
C ALA A 588 -32.20 -4.36 2.29
N GLN A 589 -31.89 -4.95 3.44
CA GLN A 589 -32.02 -6.40 3.67
C GLN A 589 -33.18 -6.76 4.63
N THR A 590 -34.06 -5.81 4.94
CA THR A 590 -35.25 -5.98 5.81
C THR A 590 -36.42 -5.12 5.31
N ASP A 591 -37.65 -5.55 5.59
CA ASP A 591 -38.90 -4.89 5.16
C ASP A 591 -39.07 -3.47 5.73
N THR A 592 -38.35 -3.13 6.80
CA THR A 592 -38.25 -1.78 7.37
C THR A 592 -37.61 -0.77 6.42
N GLY A 593 -36.97 -1.23 5.34
CA GLY A 593 -36.06 -0.43 4.53
C GLY A 593 -34.80 -0.01 5.29
N ALA A 594 -34.01 0.86 4.66
CA ALA A 594 -32.79 1.42 5.22
C ALA A 594 -32.55 2.84 4.71
N LYS A 595 -31.83 3.66 5.49
CA LYS A 595 -31.34 4.98 5.12
C LYS A 595 -30.01 5.27 5.82
N LEU A 596 -29.19 6.13 5.23
CA LEU A 596 -28.04 6.69 5.95
C LEU A 596 -28.52 7.71 7.00
N SER A 597 -27.84 7.76 8.14
CA SER A 597 -27.90 8.86 9.10
C SER A 597 -26.84 9.93 8.84
N THR A 598 -25.79 9.59 8.08
CA THR A 598 -24.64 10.45 7.77
C THR A 598 -24.15 10.14 6.36
N LEU A 599 -23.96 11.18 5.54
CA LEU A 599 -23.38 11.11 4.20
C LEU A 599 -22.67 12.42 3.89
N GLU A 600 -21.37 12.48 4.16
CA GLU A 600 -20.62 13.74 4.20
C GLU A 600 -19.26 13.62 3.50
N LEU A 601 -18.84 14.67 2.80
CA LEU A 601 -17.46 14.82 2.32
C LEU A 601 -16.60 15.43 3.43
N PHE A 602 -15.42 14.86 3.67
CA PHE A 602 -14.44 15.38 4.61
C PHE A 602 -13.03 15.40 4.00
N SER A 603 -12.13 16.18 4.59
CA SER A 603 -10.71 16.23 4.20
C SER A 603 -9.86 15.44 5.19
N TYR A 604 -8.95 14.62 4.66
CA TYR A 604 -7.87 14.00 5.46
C TYR A 604 -6.69 14.96 5.70
N GLY A 605 -6.58 16.05 4.94
CA GLY A 605 -5.51 17.04 5.03
C GLY A 605 -5.12 17.65 3.68
N ALA A 606 -4.35 18.74 3.73
CA ALA A 606 -3.76 19.40 2.56
C ALA A 606 -2.22 19.31 2.58
N TYR A 607 -1.64 18.88 1.47
CA TYR A 607 -0.19 18.67 1.30
C TYR A 607 0.41 19.66 0.28
N ASN A 608 1.74 19.61 0.10
CA ASN A 608 2.44 20.20 -1.05
C ASN A 608 3.17 19.07 -1.79
N THR A 609 3.06 19.05 -3.11
CA THR A 609 3.79 18.17 -4.03
C THR A 609 3.90 18.89 -5.37
N ASP A 610 4.94 18.56 -6.15
CA ASP A 610 5.24 19.22 -7.44
C ASP A 610 4.51 18.55 -8.62
N ILE A 611 3.73 17.51 -8.35
CA ILE A 611 2.86 16.82 -9.31
C ILE A 611 1.53 17.55 -9.45
N VAL A 612 1.18 17.91 -10.69
CA VAL A 612 -0.01 18.70 -11.01
C VAL A 612 -1.24 17.80 -11.07
N PHE A 613 -1.90 17.61 -9.93
CA PHE A 613 -3.19 16.93 -9.87
C PHE A 613 -4.36 17.81 -10.38
N ASP A 614 -4.27 19.14 -10.21
CA ASP A 614 -5.27 20.10 -10.70
C ASP A 614 -5.20 20.31 -12.23
N ALA A 615 -5.89 19.43 -12.97
CA ALA A 615 -6.21 19.56 -14.39
C ALA A 615 -7.71 19.28 -14.64
N ASP A 616 -8.21 19.56 -15.86
CA ASP A 616 -9.45 18.91 -16.32
C ASP A 616 -9.13 17.48 -16.74
N TRP A 617 -9.95 16.55 -16.28
CA TRP A 617 -9.81 15.12 -16.52
C TRP A 617 -11.14 14.53 -17.04
N SER A 618 -12.00 15.37 -17.64
CA SER A 618 -13.27 14.98 -18.27
C SER A 618 -13.15 13.75 -19.18
N LEU A 619 -12.03 13.57 -19.88
CA LEU A 619 -11.70 12.41 -20.72
C LEU A 619 -11.66 11.05 -19.96
N LEU A 620 -11.51 11.08 -18.63
CA LEU A 620 -11.52 9.92 -17.74
C LEU A 620 -12.87 9.76 -17.00
N GLN A 621 -13.87 10.59 -17.31
CA GLN A 621 -15.25 10.41 -16.88
C GLN A 621 -16.07 9.81 -18.02
N SER A 622 -16.30 8.48 -18.04
CA SER A 622 -17.23 7.93 -19.04
C SER A 622 -18.63 8.53 -18.83
N THR A 623 -19.19 9.08 -19.89
CA THR A 623 -20.60 9.42 -20.01
C THR A 623 -21.47 8.16 -20.05
N TRP A 624 -22.77 8.34 -19.87
CA TRP A 624 -23.77 7.35 -20.27
C TRP A 624 -23.88 7.34 -21.80
N ASP A 625 -24.17 6.16 -22.35
CA ASP A 625 -24.46 5.94 -23.77
C ASP A 625 -25.60 4.94 -23.91
N ALA A 626 -26.42 5.11 -24.94
CA ALA A 626 -27.61 4.31 -25.21
C ALA A 626 -27.29 2.87 -25.63
N SER A 627 -26.11 2.62 -26.22
CA SER A 627 -25.64 1.26 -26.58
C SER A 627 -25.67 0.27 -25.40
N ARG A 628 -25.51 0.78 -24.16
CA ARG A 628 -25.57 -0.03 -22.94
C ARG A 628 -26.92 -0.73 -22.74
N LEU A 629 -28.00 -0.20 -23.33
CA LEU A 629 -29.35 -0.79 -23.31
C LEU A 629 -29.47 -2.07 -24.14
N GLU A 630 -28.47 -2.41 -24.97
CA GLU A 630 -28.45 -3.71 -25.66
C GLU A 630 -28.24 -4.87 -24.66
N TYR A 631 -27.57 -4.60 -23.54
CA TYR A 631 -27.18 -5.58 -22.51
C TYR A 631 -28.06 -5.59 -21.26
N THR A 632 -29.17 -4.84 -21.26
CA THR A 632 -30.18 -4.78 -20.18
C THR A 632 -31.57 -5.01 -20.75
#